data_AF-A0A482WM09-F1
#
_entry.id   AF-A0A482WM09-F1
#
_cell.length_a   1.000
_cell.length_b   1.000
_cell.length_c   1.000
_cell.angle_alpha   90.00
_cell.angle_beta   90.00
_cell.angle_gamma   90.00
#
_symmetry.space_group_name_H-M   'P 1'
#
loop_
_entity.id
_entity.type
_entity.pdbx_description
1 polymer ?
#
loop_
_entity_poly.entity_id
_entity_poly.type
_entity_poly.pdbx_seq_one_letter_code
_entity_poly.pdbx_strand_id
1 'polypeptide(L)'
;MVRQNVEDMLTRLEEFQSVLEMVQTEACSEQIKKEVLARSGDVDALCGRVDRLEAFVQRVERDLNAVETLVQRAESELTRDNRPGLQRLIPTFFKKKEPSLATGSGSQLASFAPPEIFKTSDYFPPPTEEPS
;
A
#
# COMPACT_ATOMS: atom_id res chain seq x y z
N MET A 1 18.71 -66.97 21.15
CA MET A 1 17.59 -66.01 21.30
C MET A 1 18.08 -64.59 21.55
N VAL A 2 18.86 -64.31 22.61
CA VAL A 2 19.37 -62.93 22.89
C VAL A 2 20.27 -62.39 21.78
N ARG A 3 21.22 -63.19 21.27
CA ARG A 3 22.13 -62.77 20.19
C ARG A 3 21.39 -62.41 18.90
N GLN A 4 20.42 -63.24 18.50
CA GLN A 4 19.56 -62.97 17.34
C GLN A 4 18.78 -61.65 17.48
N ASN A 5 18.30 -61.35 18.69
CA ASN A 5 17.54 -60.14 18.97
C ASN A 5 18.44 -58.88 18.93
N VAL A 6 19.68 -59.01 19.39
CA VAL A 6 20.69 -57.94 19.27
C VAL A 6 21.06 -57.70 17.81
N GLU A 7 21.27 -58.76 17.02
CA GLU A 7 21.55 -58.66 15.58
C GLU A 7 20.39 -58.00 14.83
N ASP A 8 19.14 -58.38 15.13
CA ASP A 8 17.94 -57.79 14.52
C ASP A 8 17.79 -56.30 14.89
N MET A 9 18.08 -55.93 16.14
CA MET A 9 18.09 -54.53 16.57
C MET A 9 19.19 -53.71 15.88
N LEU A 10 20.37 -54.29 15.66
CA LEU A 10 21.47 -53.63 14.94
C LEU A 10 21.09 -53.37 13.48
N THR A 11 20.55 -54.36 12.77
CA THR A 11 20.06 -54.19 11.39
C THR A 11 19.02 -53.07 11.31
N ARG A 12 18.06 -53.03 12.23
CA ARG A 12 17.03 -51.98 12.26
C ARG A 12 17.61 -50.60 12.55
N LEU A 13 18.67 -50.49 13.35
CA LEU A 13 19.36 -49.21 13.59
C LEU A 13 20.09 -48.73 12.34
N GLU A 14 20.73 -49.61 11.60
CA GLU A 14 21.37 -49.29 10.31
C GLU A 14 20.34 -48.80 9.29
N GLU A 15 19.19 -49.47 9.19
CA GLU A 15 18.07 -49.03 8.36
C GLU A 15 17.53 -47.66 8.78
N PHE A 16 17.33 -47.42 10.08
CA PHE A 16 16.89 -46.12 10.57
C PHE A 16 17.90 -45.01 10.26
N GLN A 17 19.19 -45.30 10.38
CA GLN A 17 20.23 -44.34 10.05
C GLN A 17 20.22 -43.98 8.55
N SER A 18 20.04 -44.98 7.68
CA SER A 18 19.92 -44.75 6.24
C SER A 18 18.71 -43.89 5.89
N VAL A 19 17.56 -44.13 6.54
CA VAL A 19 16.35 -43.30 6.33
C VAL A 19 16.56 -41.87 6.83
N LEU A 20 17.24 -41.70 7.97
CA LEU A 20 17.58 -40.37 8.48
C LEU A 20 18.47 -39.59 7.52
N GLU A 21 19.49 -40.22 6.93
CA GLU A 21 20.37 -39.59 5.95
C GLU A 21 19.60 -39.18 4.68
N MET A 22 18.69 -40.03 4.20
CA MET A 22 17.82 -39.69 3.06
C MET A 22 16.94 -38.48 3.37
N VAL A 23 16.25 -38.47 4.52
CA VAL A 23 15.38 -37.35 4.93
C VAL A 23 16.19 -36.07 5.11
N GLN A 24 17.39 -36.14 5.67
CA GLN A 24 18.24 -34.97 5.86
C GLN A 24 18.71 -34.39 4.51
N THR A 25 18.96 -35.27 3.52
CA THR A 25 19.31 -34.88 2.16
C THR A 25 18.13 -34.22 1.43
N GLU A 26 16.91 -34.74 1.61
CA GLU A 26 15.69 -34.16 1.03
C GLU A 26 15.27 -32.85 1.70
N ALA A 27 15.31 -32.78 3.04
CA ALA A 27 14.95 -31.59 3.80
C ALA A 27 15.95 -30.44 3.58
N CYS A 28 17.23 -30.77 3.36
CA CYS A 28 18.27 -29.81 2.98
C CYS A 28 18.48 -29.78 1.45
N SER A 29 17.48 -30.20 0.67
CA SER A 29 17.59 -30.20 -0.78
C SER A 29 17.89 -28.79 -1.27
N GLU A 30 19.04 -28.64 -1.93
CA GLU A 30 19.43 -27.41 -2.62
C GLU A 30 18.35 -26.95 -3.62
N GLN A 31 17.48 -27.86 -4.07
CA GLN A 31 16.33 -27.53 -4.91
C GLN A 31 15.32 -26.64 -4.18
N ILE A 32 14.96 -26.95 -2.93
CA ILE A 32 14.00 -26.14 -2.14
C ILE A 32 14.59 -24.75 -1.90
N LYS A 33 15.88 -24.68 -1.55
CA LYS A 33 16.57 -23.40 -1.38
C LYS A 33 16.56 -22.57 -2.66
N LYS A 34 16.84 -23.20 -3.81
CA LYS A 34 16.81 -22.55 -5.13
C LYS A 34 15.41 -22.07 -5.49
N GLU A 35 14.37 -22.85 -5.24
CA GLU A 35 12.99 -22.46 -5.53
C GLU A 35 12.51 -21.28 -4.66
N VAL A 36 12.89 -21.26 -3.39
CA VAL A 36 12.61 -20.12 -2.49
C VAL A 36 13.37 -18.87 -2.93
N LEU A 37 14.65 -19.00 -3.26
CA LEU A 37 15.47 -17.90 -3.80
C LEU A 37 14.97 -17.40 -5.16
N ALA A 38 14.49 -18.30 -6.03
CA ALA A 38 13.94 -17.92 -7.31
C ALA A 38 12.66 -17.08 -7.17
N ARG A 39 11.86 -17.32 -6.12
CA ARG A 39 10.63 -16.58 -5.83
C ARG A 39 10.84 -15.33 -4.99
N SER A 40 11.99 -15.15 -4.34
CA SER A 40 12.21 -13.97 -3.47
C SER A 40 12.15 -12.67 -4.28
N GLY A 41 12.66 -12.68 -5.51
CA GLY A 41 12.57 -11.52 -6.42
C GLY A 41 11.13 -11.14 -6.78
N ASP A 42 10.24 -12.12 -6.93
CA ASP A 42 8.81 -11.86 -7.20
C ASP A 42 8.14 -11.20 -5.99
N VAL A 43 8.49 -11.64 -4.78
CA VAL A 43 7.99 -11.06 -3.53
C VAL A 43 8.49 -9.63 -3.36
N ASP A 44 9.78 -9.39 -3.60
CA ASP A 44 10.37 -8.04 -3.53
C ASP A 44 9.72 -7.09 -4.55
N ALA A 45 9.48 -7.58 -5.77
CA ALA A 45 8.79 -6.81 -6.81
C ALA A 45 7.34 -6.49 -6.43
N LEU A 46 6.63 -7.44 -5.80
CA LEU A 46 5.27 -7.22 -5.31
C LEU A 46 5.26 -6.21 -4.17
N CYS A 47 6.14 -6.33 -3.19
CA CYS A 47 6.30 -5.36 -2.10
C CYS A 47 6.54 -3.96 -2.65
N GLY A 48 7.48 -3.81 -3.61
CA GLY A 48 7.72 -2.51 -4.24
C GLY A 48 6.51 -1.94 -4.98
N ARG A 49 5.62 -2.77 -5.55
CA ARG A 49 4.36 -2.31 -6.15
C ARG A 49 3.37 -1.84 -5.09
N VAL A 50 3.31 -2.51 -3.95
CA VAL A 50 2.46 -2.13 -2.81
C VAL A 50 2.92 -0.78 -2.25
N ASP A 51 4.23 -0.59 -2.04
CA ASP A 51 4.79 0.65 -1.51
C ASP A 51 4.47 1.86 -2.42
N ARG A 52 4.57 1.68 -3.74
CA ARG A 52 4.21 2.73 -4.72
C ARG A 52 2.72 3.08 -4.66
N LEU A 53 1.86 2.08 -4.50
CA LEU A 53 0.43 2.29 -4.35
C LEU A 53 0.10 3.02 -3.04
N GLU A 54 0.75 2.66 -1.94
CA GLU A 54 0.57 3.34 -0.66
C GLU A 54 0.98 4.82 -0.75
N ALA A 55 2.16 5.10 -1.32
CA ALA A 55 2.62 6.47 -1.54
C ALA A 55 1.66 7.29 -2.41
N PHE A 56 1.07 6.65 -3.42
CA PHE A 56 0.06 7.26 -4.29
C PHE A 56 -1.22 7.61 -3.52
N VAL A 57 -1.75 6.67 -2.72
CA VAL A 57 -2.96 6.90 -1.91
C VAL A 57 -2.74 8.05 -0.92
N GLN A 58 -1.59 8.10 -0.25
CA GLN A 58 -1.23 9.20 0.65
C GLN A 58 -1.13 10.55 -0.07
N ARG A 59 -0.72 10.56 -1.35
CA ARG A 59 -0.71 11.79 -2.17
C ARG A 59 -2.14 12.22 -2.51
N VAL A 60 -2.99 11.30 -2.96
CA VAL A 60 -4.40 11.58 -3.27
C VAL A 60 -5.11 12.16 -2.04
N GLU A 61 -4.87 11.61 -0.86
CA GLU A 61 -5.44 12.10 0.39
C GLU A 61 -5.03 13.55 0.67
N ARG A 62 -3.73 13.87 0.53
CA ARG A 62 -3.24 15.24 0.70
C ARG A 62 -3.86 16.22 -0.30
N ASP A 63 -3.95 15.83 -1.56
CA ASP A 63 -4.52 16.69 -2.60
C ASP A 63 -6.03 16.90 -2.38
N LEU A 64 -6.75 15.87 -1.94
CA LEU A 64 -8.17 15.96 -1.60
C LEU A 64 -8.41 16.87 -0.38
N ASN A 65 -7.60 16.75 0.67
CA ASN A 65 -7.67 17.63 1.84
C ASN A 65 -7.39 19.10 1.47
N ALA A 66 -6.45 19.34 0.56
CA ALA A 66 -6.16 20.69 0.05
C ALA A 66 -7.36 21.27 -0.72
N VAL A 67 -7.98 20.47 -1.59
CA VAL A 67 -9.20 20.88 -2.31
C VAL A 67 -10.36 21.12 -1.35
N GLU A 68 -10.57 20.23 -0.38
CA GLU A 68 -11.63 20.38 0.63
C GLU A 68 -11.47 21.69 1.42
N THR A 69 -10.25 22.02 1.84
CA THR A 69 -9.94 23.27 2.55
C THR A 69 -10.25 24.51 1.69
N LEU A 70 -9.90 24.47 0.40
CA LEU A 70 -10.18 25.58 -0.53
C LEU A 70 -11.69 25.75 -0.77
N VAL A 71 -12.42 24.64 -0.90
CA VAL A 71 -13.88 24.66 -1.07
C VAL A 71 -14.56 25.19 0.19
N GLN A 72 -14.17 24.73 1.39
CA GLN A 72 -14.69 25.25 2.65
C GLN A 72 -14.45 26.76 2.80
N ARG A 73 -13.26 27.25 2.43
CA ARG A 73 -12.98 28.69 2.41
C ARG A 73 -13.92 29.42 1.46
N ALA A 74 -14.05 28.96 0.21
CA ALA A 74 -14.92 29.57 -0.78
C ALA A 74 -16.40 29.58 -0.34
N GLU A 75 -16.89 28.49 0.28
CA GLU A 75 -18.24 28.39 0.85
C GLU A 75 -18.45 29.39 2.00
N SER A 76 -17.47 29.53 2.89
CA SER A 76 -17.54 30.46 4.02
C SER A 76 -17.58 31.92 3.56
N GLU A 77 -16.77 32.29 2.56
CA GLU A 77 -16.76 33.62 1.95
C GLU A 77 -18.08 33.91 1.23
N LEU A 78 -18.60 32.94 0.47
CA LEU A 78 -19.88 33.09 -0.22
C LEU A 78 -21.06 33.23 0.74
N THR A 79 -21.04 32.50 1.86
CA THR A 79 -22.04 32.62 2.91
C THR A 79 -21.97 33.99 3.57
N ARG A 80 -20.77 34.55 3.75
CA ARG A 80 -20.55 35.90 4.29
C ARG A 80 -21.04 37.01 3.35
N ASP A 81 -20.89 36.82 2.03
CA ASP A 81 -21.25 37.82 1.01
C ASP A 81 -22.76 37.85 0.66
N ASN A 82 -23.56 36.97 1.28
CA ASN A 82 -25.03 36.92 1.26
C ASN A 82 -25.69 37.15 -0.11
N ARG A 83 -25.10 36.63 -1.20
CA ARG A 83 -25.66 36.72 -2.56
C ARG A 83 -26.65 35.59 -2.82
N PRO A 84 -27.97 35.86 -2.91
CA PRO A 84 -29.01 34.84 -3.05
C PRO A 84 -29.03 34.30 -4.48
N GLY A 85 -28.17 33.33 -4.78
CA GLY A 85 -28.14 32.68 -6.10
C GLY A 85 -26.98 31.70 -6.28
N LEU A 86 -25.80 32.05 -5.75
CA LEU A 86 -24.60 31.21 -5.93
C LEU A 86 -24.58 29.99 -4.99
N GLN A 87 -25.25 30.06 -3.83
CA GLN A 87 -25.32 28.97 -2.85
C GLN A 87 -26.02 27.70 -3.38
N ARG A 88 -26.75 27.80 -4.50
CA ARG A 88 -27.47 26.67 -5.13
C ARG A 88 -26.61 25.85 -6.10
N LEU A 89 -25.41 26.31 -6.45
CA LEU A 89 -24.53 25.68 -7.43
C LEU A 89 -23.57 24.65 -6.81
N ILE A 90 -23.54 24.54 -5.48
CA ILE A 90 -22.60 23.66 -4.78
C ILE A 90 -23.27 22.30 -4.55
N PRO A 91 -22.79 21.21 -5.17
CA PRO A 91 -23.39 19.90 -5.01
C PRO A 91 -23.16 19.39 -3.58
N THR A 92 -24.25 18.99 -2.93
CA THR A 92 -24.41 18.69 -1.48
C THR A 92 -23.55 17.53 -0.93
N PHE A 93 -22.59 17.00 -1.68
CA PHE A 93 -21.79 15.82 -1.30
C PHE A 93 -20.75 16.09 -0.20
N PHE A 94 -20.45 17.36 0.11
CA PHE A 94 -19.38 17.76 1.04
C PHE A 94 -19.86 18.21 2.43
N LYS A 95 -21.14 18.06 2.76
CA LYS A 95 -21.65 18.46 4.09
C LYS A 95 -21.25 17.47 5.18
N LYS A 96 -20.01 17.55 5.67
CA LYS A 96 -19.69 17.13 7.05
C LYS A 96 -19.95 18.29 8.01
N LYS A 97 -20.49 17.93 9.17
CA LYS A 97 -21.12 18.78 10.18
C LYS A 97 -20.07 19.65 10.89
N GLU A 98 -20.13 20.97 10.75
CA GLU A 98 -19.38 21.91 11.60
C GLU A 98 -20.19 22.36 12.83
N PRO A 99 -19.55 22.57 13.99
CA PRO A 99 -20.03 23.50 15.00
C PRO A 99 -19.57 24.92 14.64
N SER A 100 -20.54 25.83 14.57
CA SER A 100 -20.35 27.26 14.34
C SER A 100 -19.42 27.92 15.36
N LEU A 101 -18.54 28.84 14.95
CA LEU A 101 -18.27 30.10 15.67
C LEU A 101 -17.33 31.06 14.91
N ALA A 102 -17.62 32.35 15.13
CA ALA A 102 -16.76 33.55 15.03
C ALA A 102 -16.73 34.35 13.71
N THR A 103 -17.51 35.42 13.74
CA THR A 103 -17.51 36.62 12.92
C THR A 103 -16.17 37.37 13.00
N GLY A 104 -15.54 37.66 11.86
CA GLY A 104 -14.33 38.48 11.76
C GLY A 104 -14.22 39.17 10.40
N SER A 105 -13.83 40.44 10.43
CA SER A 105 -13.98 41.50 9.42
C SER A 105 -13.27 41.30 8.07
N GLY A 106 -13.56 42.20 7.13
CA GLY A 106 -13.10 42.21 5.73
C GLY A 106 -11.60 41.98 5.54
N SER A 107 -11.27 41.04 4.65
CA SER A 107 -9.94 40.91 4.05
C SER A 107 -10.15 40.83 2.55
N GLN A 108 -9.33 41.54 1.79
CA GLN A 108 -9.28 41.49 0.33
C GLN A 108 -9.26 40.02 -0.13
N LEU A 109 -10.01 39.72 -1.19
CA LEU A 109 -9.99 38.43 -1.89
C LEU A 109 -8.54 38.07 -2.19
N ALA A 110 -7.95 37.18 -1.40
CA ALA A 110 -6.64 36.62 -1.69
C ALA A 110 -6.75 35.91 -3.04
N SER A 111 -5.80 36.19 -3.94
CA SER A 111 -5.80 35.58 -5.28
C SER A 111 -5.79 34.06 -5.15
N PHE A 112 -6.77 33.40 -5.77
CA PHE A 112 -6.86 31.94 -5.78
C PHE A 112 -5.59 31.34 -6.40
N ALA A 113 -4.90 30.50 -5.63
CA ALA A 113 -3.79 29.68 -6.11
C ALA A 113 -4.31 28.24 -6.24
N PRO A 114 -4.33 27.67 -7.47
CA PRO A 114 -4.74 26.29 -7.68
C PRO A 114 -3.82 25.31 -6.90
N PRO A 115 -4.38 24.26 -6.29
CA PRO A 115 -3.56 23.21 -5.67
C PRO A 115 -2.85 22.39 -6.76
N GLU A 116 -1.63 21.95 -6.45
CA GLU A 116 -0.86 21.08 -7.33
C GLU A 116 -1.42 19.64 -7.28
N ILE A 117 -2.12 19.24 -8.34
CA ILE A 117 -2.71 17.91 -8.47
C ILE A 117 -1.63 16.91 -8.93
N PHE A 118 -1.57 15.76 -8.27
CA PHE A 118 -0.67 14.67 -8.62
C PHE A 118 -0.87 14.17 -10.06
N LYS A 119 0.19 13.61 -10.64
CA LYS A 119 0.12 12.84 -11.90
C LYS A 119 0.37 11.37 -11.61
N THR A 120 -0.51 10.51 -12.10
CA THR A 120 -0.40 9.05 -11.92
C THR A 120 0.90 8.48 -12.50
N SER A 121 1.43 9.11 -13.55
CA SER A 121 2.72 8.77 -14.18
C SER A 121 3.91 8.81 -13.21
N ASP A 122 3.82 9.62 -12.17
CA ASP A 122 4.92 9.83 -11.23
C ASP A 122 5.05 8.66 -10.24
N TYR A 123 4.00 7.83 -10.13
CA TYR A 123 3.90 6.70 -9.22
C TYR A 123 3.84 5.35 -9.95
N PHE A 124 3.32 5.33 -11.18
CA PHE A 124 3.21 4.15 -12.01
C PHE A 124 3.83 4.42 -13.39
N PRO A 125 5.16 4.30 -13.53
CA PRO A 125 5.81 4.45 -14.82
C PRO A 125 5.30 3.38 -15.81
N PRO A 126 5.23 3.70 -17.11
CA PRO A 126 4.89 2.70 -18.12
C PRO A 126 5.90 1.55 -18.06
N PRO A 127 5.48 0.29 -18.29
CA PRO A 127 6.40 -0.82 -18.36
C PRO A 127 7.46 -0.53 -19.44
N THR A 128 8.73 -0.54 -19.04
CA THR A 128 9.86 -0.38 -19.96
C THR A 128 9.77 -1.49 -21.01
N GLU A 129 9.48 -1.15 -22.26
CA GLU A 129 9.60 -2.09 -23.38
C GLU A 129 11.08 -2.50 -23.47
N GLU A 130 11.41 -3.74 -23.10
CA GLU A 130 12.73 -4.28 -23.37
C GLU A 130 12.91 -4.42 -24.90
N PRO A 131 14.04 -3.94 -25.47
CA PRO A 131 14.29 -4.08 -26.89
C PRO A 131 14.46 -5.57 -27.24
N SER A 132 13.72 -6.00 -28.26
CA SER A 132 13.72 -7.36 -28.83
C SER A 132 15.04 -7.76 -29.46
#